data_AF-A0A939D1Y5-F1
#
_entry.id   AF-A0A939D1Y5-F1
#
_cell.length_a   1.000
_cell.length_b   1.000
_cell.length_c   1.000
_cell.angle_alpha   90.00
_cell.angle_beta   90.00
_cell.angle_gamma   90.00
#
_symmetry.space_group_name_H-M   'P 1'
#
loop_
_entity.id
_entity.type
_entity.pdbx_description
1 polymer ?
#
loop_
_entity_poly.entity_id
_entity_poly.type
_entity_poly.pdbx_seq_one_letter_code
_entity_poly.pdbx_strand_id
1 'polypeptide(L)' 'MNPSLKDNDNLLFKWFCIGLKYFLLALLGLGIAFVVSHTFGANAIVGMLLSASLRSWIAKIAIFLVCLFAIAMIYESWG' A
#
# COMPACT_ATOMS: atom_id res chain seq x y z
N MET A 1 -31.99 -13.10 -6.86
CA MET A 1 -30.52 -13.29 -6.71
C MET A 1 -29.86 -12.45 -7.79
N ASN A 2 -29.28 -11.31 -7.43
CA ASN A 2 -28.85 -10.29 -8.39
C ASN A 2 -27.41 -10.60 -8.86
N PRO A 3 -27.18 -10.95 -10.14
CA PRO A 3 -25.87 -11.44 -10.61
C PRO A 3 -24.77 -10.37 -10.61
N SER A 4 -25.10 -9.10 -10.38
CA SER A 4 -24.11 -8.01 -10.41
C SER A 4 -23.15 -8.00 -9.21
N LEU A 5 -23.48 -8.63 -8.08
CA LEU A 5 -22.64 -8.58 -6.88
C LEU A 5 -21.37 -9.44 -7.02
N LYS A 6 -21.51 -10.67 -7.53
CA LYS A 6 -20.43 -11.67 -7.59
C LYS A 6 -19.26 -11.30 -8.53
N ASP A 7 -19.52 -10.48 -9.54
CA ASP A 7 -18.50 -10.03 -10.50
C ASP A 7 -17.65 -8.89 -9.94
N ASN A 8 -18.27 -8.01 -9.13
CA ASN A 8 -17.61 -6.84 -8.53
C ASN A 8 -16.66 -7.22 -7.38
N ASP A 9 -16.94 -8.31 -6.66
CA ASP A 9 -16.12 -8.76 -5.52
C ASP A 9 -14.72 -9.20 -5.96
N ASN A 10 -14.67 -9.98 -7.05
CA ASN A 10 -13.43 -10.38 -7.69
C ASN A 10 -12.66 -9.17 -8.25
N LEU A 11 -13.37 -8.16 -8.75
CA LEU A 11 -12.76 -6.91 -9.20
C LEU A 11 -12.15 -6.14 -8.04
N LEU A 12 -12.88 -5.90 -6.95
CA LEU A 12 -12.38 -5.16 -5.78
C LEU A 12 -11.16 -5.83 -5.15
N PHE A 13 -11.20 -7.15 -4.98
CA PHE A 13 -10.05 -7.90 -4.47
C PHE A 13 -8.86 -7.82 -5.43
N LYS A 14 -9.09 -7.92 -6.74
CA LYS A 14 -8.04 -7.76 -7.75
C LYS A 14 -7.44 -6.36 -7.76
N TRP A 15 -8.25 -5.30 -7.66
CA TRP A 15 -7.78 -3.92 -7.53
C TRP A 15 -6.98 -3.72 -6.24
N PHE A 16 -7.42 -4.33 -5.14
CA PHE A 16 -6.68 -4.32 -3.88
C PHE A 16 -5.32 -5.02 -4.01
N CYS A 17 -5.26 -6.24 -4.56
CA CYS A 17 -4.00 -6.97 -4.77
C CYS A 17 -3.05 -6.20 -5.69
N ILE A 18 -3.58 -5.55 -6.73
CA ILE A 18 -2.81 -4.68 -7.62
C ILE A 18 -2.26 -3.48 -6.84
N GLY A 19 -3.10 -2.79 -6.08
CA GLY A 19 -2.70 -1.64 -5.25
C GLY A 19 -1.64 -2.01 -4.20
N LEU A 20 -1.82 -3.14 -3.52
CA LEU A 20 -0.87 -3.68 -2.55
C LEU A 20 0.48 -4.03 -3.21
N LYS A 21 0.46 -4.68 -4.38
CA LYS A 21 1.67 -5.00 -5.15
C LYS A 21 2.45 -3.72 -5.47
N TYR A 22 1.78 -2.69 -6.00
CA TYR A 22 2.43 -1.42 -6.31
C TYR A 22 2.91 -0.69 -5.05
N PHE A 23 2.17 -0.78 -3.94
CA PHE A 23 2.59 -0.20 -2.66
C PHE A 23 3.86 -0.87 -2.11
N LEU A 24 3.93 -2.21 -2.14
CA LEU A 24 5.13 -2.97 -1.78
C LEU A 24 6.32 -2.61 -2.68
N LEU A 25 6.09 -2.46 -3.99
CA LEU A 25 7.12 -2.05 -4.95
C LEU A 25 7.63 -0.63 -4.66
N ALA A 26 6.74 0.30 -4.31
CA ALA A 26 7.10 1.65 -3.91
C ALA A 26 7.91 1.67 -2.60
N LEU A 27 7.51 0.86 -1.61
CA LEU A 27 8.25 0.66 -0.35
C LEU A 27 9.64 0.08 -0.59
N LEU A 28 9.76 -0.88 -1.49
CA LEU A 28 11.05 -1.45 -1.88
C LEU A 28 11.95 -0.39 -2.53
N GLY A 29 11.41 0.39 -3.47
CA GLY A 29 12.12 1.51 -4.10
C GLY A 29 12.58 2.56 -3.08
N LEU A 30 11.70 2.90 -2.13
CA LEU A 30 12.01 3.81 -1.03
C LEU A 30 13.15 3.26 -0.15
N GLY A 31 13.11 1.97 0.17
CA GLY A 31 14.15 1.29 0.93
C GLY A 31 15.50 1.29 0.20
N ILE A 32 15.50 1.05 -1.11
CA ILE A 32 16.71 1.12 -1.94
C ILE A 32 17.27 2.55 -1.95
N ALA A 33 16.43 3.56 -2.18
CA ALA A 33 16.85 4.96 -2.16
C ALA A 33 17.41 5.39 -0.79
N PHE A 34 16.87 4.85 0.30
CA PHE A 34 17.36 5.06 1.66
C PHE A 34 18.76 4.45 1.85
N VAL A 35 18.95 3.17 1.47
CA VAL A 35 20.26 2.49 1.59
C VAL A 35 21.31 3.18 0.73
N VAL A 36 20.97 3.56 -0.51
CA VAL A 36 21.87 4.28 -1.41
C VAL A 36 22.23 5.66 -0.83
N SER A 37 21.25 6.42 -0.36
CA SER A 37 21.52 7.74 0.23
C SER A 37 22.35 7.65 1.52
N HIS A 38 22.14 6.61 2.32
CA HIS A 38 22.91 6.36 3.54
C HIS A 38 24.36 5.94 3.25
N THR A 39 24.57 5.06 2.26
CA THR A 39 25.92 4.64 1.83
C THR A 39 26.70 5.78 1.18
N PHE A 40 26.03 6.73 0.55
CA PHE A 40 26.65 7.93 -0.04
C PHE A 40 26.85 9.08 0.98
N GLY A 41 26.49 8.90 2.25
CA GLY A 41 26.61 9.93 3.29
C GLY A 41 25.62 11.10 3.15
N ALA A 42 24.60 10.97 2.30
CA ALA A 42 23.59 11.99 2.05
C ALA A 42 22.48 11.98 3.11
N ASN A 43 22.86 12.02 4.40
CA ASN A 43 21.95 11.93 5.54
C ASN A 43 20.87 13.03 5.55
N ALA A 44 21.12 14.18 4.94
CA ALA A 44 20.12 15.25 4.80
C ALA A 44 18.94 14.82 3.91
N ILE A 45 19.23 14.10 2.83
CA ILE A 45 18.23 13.58 1.88
C ILE A 45 17.41 12.47 2.57
N VAL A 46 18.10 11.62 3.34
CA VAL A 46 17.45 10.61 4.18
C VAL A 46 16.52 11.25 5.22
N GLY A 47 16.94 12.34 5.88
CA GLY A 47 16.11 13.07 6.84
C GLY A 47 14.86 13.69 6.21
N MET A 48 14.95 14.17 4.96
CA MET A 48 13.79 14.65 4.20
C MET A 48 12.86 13.51 3.77
N LEU A 49 13.41 12.40 3.26
CA LEU A 49 12.63 11.21 2.89
C LEU A 49 11.95 10.56 4.10
N LEU A 50 12.62 10.57 5.25
CA LEU A 50 12.10 10.02 6.51
C LEU A 50 11.41 11.08 7.37
N SER A 51 11.02 12.20 6.78
CA SER A 51 10.27 13.23 7.50
C SER A 51 9.00 12.62 8.10
N ALA A 52 8.65 13.06 9.30
CA ALA A 52 7.46 12.59 10.03
C ALA A 52 6.18 12.71 9.17
N SER A 53 6.11 13.71 8.29
CA SER A 53 5.01 13.86 7.32
C SER A 53 4.96 12.71 6.32
N LEU A 54 6.08 12.29 5.74
CA LEU A 54 6.12 11.20 4.77
C LEU A 54 5.76 9.87 5.44
N ARG A 55 6.29 9.63 6.64
CA ARG A 55 5.94 8.48 7.48
C ARG A 55 4.45 8.43 7.79
N SER A 56 3.86 9.55 8.18
CA SER A 56 2.42 9.68 8.45
C SER A 56 1.59 9.41 7.19
N TRP A 57 2.04 9.91 6.04
CA TRP A 57 1.36 9.69 4.77
C TRP A 57 1.40 8.23 4.32
N ILE A 58 2.55 7.57 4.45
CA ILE A 58 2.71 6.13 4.19
C ILE A 58 1.83 5.30 5.14
N ALA A 59 1.80 5.65 6.43
CA ALA A 59 0.95 4.97 7.41
C ALA A 59 -0.54 5.10 7.07
N LYS A 60 -0.99 6.29 6.65
CA LYS A 60 -2.37 6.52 6.19
C LYS A 60 -2.73 5.65 4.99
N ILE A 61 -1.84 5.56 4.00
CA ILE A 61 -2.04 4.73 2.81
C ILE A 61 -2.09 3.24 3.20
N ALA A 62 -1.21 2.80 4.09
CA ALA A 62 -1.21 1.43 4.60
C ALA A 62 -2.52 1.09 5.35
N ILE A 63 -3.00 1.98 6.22
CA ILE A 63 -4.28 1.82 6.92
C ILE A 63 -5.43 1.74 5.91
N PHE A 64 -5.45 2.62 4.91
CA PHE A 64 -6.48 2.62 3.88
C PHE A 64 -6.51 1.30 3.09
N LEU A 65 -5.32 0.77 2.74
CA LEU A 65 -5.19 -0.54 2.11
C LEU A 65 -5.70 -1.66 3.04
N VAL A 66 -5.31 -1.68 4.31
CA VAL A 66 -5.80 -2.69 5.28
C VAL A 66 -7.32 -2.64 5.43
N CYS A 67 -7.92 -1.45 5.45
CA CYS A 67 -9.38 -1.31 5.48
C CYS A 67 -10.03 -1.89 4.22
N LEU A 68 -9.49 -1.61 3.04
CA LEU A 68 -9.98 -2.20 1.79
C LEU A 68 -9.83 -3.72 1.77
N PHE A 69 -8.74 -4.26 2.33
CA PHE A 69 -8.55 -5.69 2.47
C PHE A 69 -9.59 -6.33 3.38
N ALA A 70 -9.85 -5.71 4.54
CA ALA A 70 -10.85 -6.20 5.47
C ALA A 70 -12.26 -6.20 4.84
N ILE A 71 -12.60 -5.14 4.09
CA ILE A 71 -13.87 -5.07 3.35
C ILE A 71 -13.95 -6.20 2.33
N ALA A 72 -12.89 -6.42 1.54
CA ALA A 72 -12.85 -7.49 0.55
C ALA A 72 -13.02 -8.89 1.18
N MET A 73 -12.32 -9.16 2.29
CA MET A 73 -12.44 -10.41 3.04
C MET A 73 -13.85 -10.64 3.63
N ILE A 74 -14.48 -9.60 4.17
CA ILE A 74 -15.86 -9.70 4.68
C ILE A 74 -16.83 -10.01 3.54
N TYR A 75 -16.63 -9.39 2.39
CA TYR A 75 -17.47 -9.63 1.22
C TYR A 75 -17.32 -11.05 0.68
N GLU A 76 -16.08 -11.53 0.58
CA GLU A 76 -15.78 -12.90 0.13
C GLU A 76 -16.31 -13.95 1.11
N SER A 77 -16.30 -13.67 2.42
CA SER A 77 -16.86 -14.53 3.46
C SER A 77 -18.40 -14.58 3.48
N TRP A 78 -19.08 -13.66 2.82
CA TRP A 78 -20.55 -13.62 2.72
C TRP A 78 -21.10 -14.28 1.44
N GLY A 79 -20.21 -14.73 0.54
CA GLY A 79 -20.54 -15.37 -0.74
C GLY A 79 -20.70 -16.89 -0.71
#